data_AF-A0A8C7YKG8-F1
#
_entry.id   AF-A0A8C7YKG8-F1
#
_cell.length_a   1.000
_cell.length_b   1.000
_cell.length_c   1.000
_cell.angle_alpha   90.00
_cell.angle_beta   90.00
_cell.angle_gamma   90.00
#
_symmetry.space_group_name_H-M   'P 1'
#
loop_
_entity.id
_entity.type
_entity.pdbx_description
1 polymer ?
#
loop_
_entity_poly.entity_id
_entity_poly.type
_entity_poly.pdbx_seq_one_letter_code
_entity_poly.pdbx_strand_id
1 'polypeptide(L)'
;MACSSAVSLWAFAFSLSFGLSKCHFSVPLRIHPGKFNLSAHVNVSQLHRVALKSDGSGLSFASDPAGIVNFLDMVGNLQGDSGRGYYIEMSVGTPGQKLNILLDTGSSNFAIAAAPHPDITRYFDTDL
;
A
#
# COMPACT_ATOMS: atom_id res chain seq x y z
N MET A 1 55.19 30.98 -21.13
CA MET A 1 54.92 30.12 -19.97
C MET A 1 54.30 30.99 -18.86
N ALA A 2 52.97 31.08 -18.81
CA ALA A 2 52.20 31.65 -17.68
C ALA A 2 50.69 31.56 -18.01
N CYS A 3 50.08 30.37 -17.92
CA CYS A 3 48.61 30.26 -18.08
C CYS A 3 48.01 28.93 -17.57
N SER A 4 48.57 28.33 -16.50
CA SER A 4 47.98 27.10 -15.91
C SER A 4 47.54 27.25 -14.45
N SER A 5 47.97 28.28 -13.73
CA SER A 5 47.65 28.45 -12.30
C SER A 5 46.27 29.06 -12.04
N ALA A 6 45.76 29.92 -12.95
CA ALA A 6 44.51 30.64 -12.75
C ALA A 6 43.25 29.73 -12.86
N VAL A 7 43.30 28.70 -13.71
CA VAL A 7 42.16 27.77 -13.92
C VAL A 7 41.96 26.84 -12.72
N SER A 8 43.05 26.50 -12.03
CA SER A 8 43.03 25.63 -10.84
C SER A 8 42.40 26.30 -9.62
N LEU A 9 42.64 27.60 -9.41
CA LEU A 9 42.07 28.37 -8.29
C LEU A 9 40.55 28.55 -8.41
N TRP A 10 40.04 28.73 -9.62
CA TRP A 10 38.60 28.86 -9.87
C TRP A 10 37.85 27.54 -9.73
N ALA A 11 38.44 26.42 -10.17
CA ALA A 11 37.86 25.09 -10.00
C ALA A 11 37.77 24.67 -8.52
N PHE A 12 38.75 25.06 -7.69
CA PHE A 12 38.73 24.81 -6.25
C PHE A 12 37.72 25.68 -5.49
N ALA A 13 37.50 26.92 -5.94
CA ALA A 13 36.48 27.80 -5.39
C ALA A 13 35.06 27.30 -5.70
N PHE A 14 34.84 26.75 -6.89
CA PHE A 14 33.53 26.23 -7.31
C PHE A 14 33.19 24.87 -6.63
N SER A 15 34.19 24.05 -6.28
CA SER A 15 33.95 22.78 -5.59
C SER A 15 33.55 22.94 -4.12
N LEU A 16 33.87 24.07 -3.49
CA LEU A 16 33.50 24.34 -2.09
C LEU A 16 32.01 24.72 -1.94
N SER A 17 31.30 24.99 -3.04
CA SER A 17 29.90 25.44 -3.04
C SER A 17 28.88 24.31 -3.16
N PHE A 18 29.30 23.07 -3.42
CA PHE A 18 28.39 21.92 -3.62
C PHE A 18 28.16 21.06 -2.38
N GLY A 19 28.68 21.46 -1.22
CA GLY A 19 28.50 20.73 0.04
C GLY A 19 27.60 21.48 1.00
N LEU A 20 26.55 20.81 1.49
CA LEU A 20 25.66 21.19 2.60
C LEU A 20 24.34 21.89 2.25
N SER A 21 23.57 21.35 1.30
CA SER A 21 22.11 21.57 1.32
C SER A 21 21.47 20.59 2.29
N LYS A 22 21.28 21.02 3.55
CA LYS A 22 20.46 20.26 4.52
C LYS A 22 18.99 20.56 4.25
N CYS A 23 18.34 19.71 3.47
CA CYS A 23 16.89 19.76 3.28
C CYS A 23 16.20 19.18 4.51
N HIS A 24 15.64 20.03 5.36
CA HIS A 24 14.74 19.63 6.43
C HIS A 24 13.30 19.73 5.93
N PHE A 25 12.74 18.60 5.49
CA PHE A 25 11.32 18.49 5.19
C PHE A 25 10.59 18.00 6.45
N SER A 26 9.70 18.82 6.99
CA SER A 26 8.84 18.47 8.12
C SER A 26 7.39 18.47 7.63
N VAL A 27 6.79 17.29 7.52
CA VAL A 27 5.36 17.15 7.25
C VAL A 27 4.64 17.08 8.58
N PRO A 28 3.81 18.07 8.93
CA PRO A 28 2.99 17.98 10.13
C PRO A 28 1.93 16.89 9.91
N LEU A 29 2.10 15.73 10.55
CA LEU A 29 1.08 14.68 10.56
C LEU A 29 -0.04 15.09 11.52
N ARG A 30 -1.21 15.44 10.98
CA ARG A 30 -2.45 15.54 11.76
C ARG A 30 -3.00 14.14 12.03
N ILE A 31 -2.54 13.53 13.12
CA ILE A 31 -3.07 12.25 13.60
C ILE A 31 -4.40 12.55 14.28
N HIS A 32 -5.50 12.05 13.70
CA HIS A 32 -6.80 12.02 14.36
C HIS A 32 -6.92 10.66 15.04
N PRO A 33 -6.73 10.56 16.38
CA PRO A 33 -7.01 9.30 17.07
C PRO A 33 -8.53 9.09 17.04
N GLY A 34 -9.00 8.29 16.09
CA GLY A 34 -10.32 7.69 16.19
C GLY A 34 -10.40 6.95 17.53
N LYS A 35 -11.53 7.09 18.25
CA LYS A 35 -11.76 6.32 19.47
C LYS A 35 -12.00 4.86 19.09
N PHE A 36 -10.95 4.06 19.00
CA PHE A 36 -11.06 2.62 18.82
C PHE A 36 -11.21 1.96 20.19
N ASN A 37 -12.41 1.45 20.47
CA ASN A 37 -12.70 0.75 21.71
C ASN A 37 -12.27 -0.71 21.57
N LEU A 38 -10.98 -0.98 21.78
CA LEU A 38 -10.45 -2.34 21.86
C LEU A 38 -10.75 -2.92 23.25
N SER A 39 -11.91 -3.55 23.42
CA SER A 39 -12.15 -4.39 24.59
C SER A 39 -11.32 -5.68 24.46
N ALA A 40 -10.11 -5.64 25.01
CA ALA A 40 -9.15 -6.75 25.05
C ALA A 40 -9.57 -7.90 25.99
N HIS A 41 -10.85 -8.27 26.03
CA HIS A 41 -11.32 -9.46 26.72
C HIS A 41 -12.23 -10.29 25.81
N VAL A 42 -11.62 -10.78 24.73
CA VAL A 42 -12.25 -11.68 23.78
C VAL A 42 -12.06 -13.12 24.29
N ASN A 43 -13.16 -13.73 24.74
CA ASN A 43 -13.20 -15.14 25.10
C ASN A 43 -13.02 -15.98 23.82
N VAL A 44 -11.81 -16.54 23.65
CA VAL A 44 -11.33 -17.28 22.47
C VAL A 44 -12.29 -18.41 22.05
N SER A 45 -13.11 -18.93 22.97
CA SER A 45 -14.10 -19.98 22.68
C SER A 45 -15.30 -19.53 21.84
N GLN A 46 -15.67 -18.24 21.87
CA GLN A 46 -16.76 -17.69 21.03
C GLN A 46 -16.27 -17.24 19.65
N LEU A 47 -14.97 -17.00 19.48
CA LEU A 47 -14.38 -16.48 18.25
C LEU A 47 -14.39 -17.51 17.10
N HIS A 48 -14.19 -18.80 17.43
CA HIS A 48 -14.29 -19.90 16.47
C HIS A 48 -15.69 -19.95 15.82
N ARG A 49 -16.76 -19.67 16.58
CA ARG A 49 -18.14 -19.79 16.08
C ARG A 49 -18.58 -18.63 15.18
N VAL A 50 -17.91 -17.48 15.23
CA VAL A 50 -18.21 -16.30 14.40
C VAL A 50 -17.33 -16.27 13.15
N ALA A 51 -16.07 -16.69 13.25
CA ALA A 51 -15.19 -16.89 12.08
C ALA A 51 -15.76 -17.94 11.10
N LEU A 52 -16.51 -18.93 11.59
CA LEU A 52 -17.24 -19.89 10.76
C LEU A 52 -18.55 -19.36 10.14
N LYS A 53 -19.01 -18.16 10.53
CA LYS A 53 -20.23 -17.52 9.99
C LYS A 53 -19.95 -16.34 9.07
N SER A 54 -18.72 -15.83 9.06
CA SER A 54 -18.28 -14.98 7.97
C SER A 54 -18.15 -15.86 6.73
N ASP A 55 -18.99 -15.64 5.74
CA ASP A 55 -19.04 -16.41 4.50
C ASP A 55 -17.79 -16.24 3.61
N GLY A 56 -16.72 -15.62 4.13
CA GLY A 56 -15.48 -15.36 3.41
C GLY A 56 -15.68 -14.51 2.15
N SER A 57 -16.84 -13.88 1.98
CA SER A 57 -17.22 -13.19 0.74
C SER A 57 -16.93 -11.68 0.76
N GLY A 58 -16.72 -11.10 1.94
CA GLY A 58 -16.51 -9.67 2.13
C GLY A 58 -15.12 -9.35 2.65
N LEU A 59 -14.36 -8.56 1.90
CA LEU A 59 -13.12 -7.98 2.38
C LEU A 59 -13.46 -6.87 3.37
N SER A 60 -12.99 -7.02 4.61
CA SER A 60 -13.08 -5.95 5.59
C SER A 60 -12.06 -4.87 5.21
N PHE A 61 -12.51 -3.84 4.48
CA PHE A 61 -11.69 -2.65 4.24
C PHE A 61 -11.71 -1.78 5.50
N ALA A 62 -10.55 -1.27 5.89
CA ALA A 62 -10.39 -0.36 7.04
C ALA A 62 -11.23 0.94 6.95
N SER A 63 -11.90 1.19 5.82
CA SER A 63 -12.74 2.34 5.53
C SER A 63 -14.25 2.06 5.53
N ASP A 64 -14.72 0.91 6.00
CA ASP A 64 -16.17 0.67 6.15
C ASP A 64 -16.80 1.79 7.00
N PRO A 65 -17.72 2.62 6.45
CA PRO A 65 -18.38 3.69 7.19
C PRO A 65 -19.20 3.19 8.38
N ALA A 66 -19.64 1.94 8.37
CA ALA A 66 -20.31 1.30 9.50
C ALA A 66 -19.33 0.97 10.64
N GLY A 67 -18.02 1.04 10.40
CA GLY A 67 -16.97 0.79 11.38
C GLY A 67 -16.93 -0.67 11.86
N ILE A 68 -17.63 -1.58 11.20
CA ILE A 68 -17.62 -3.01 11.54
C ILE A 68 -16.46 -3.66 10.76
N VAL A 69 -15.25 -3.28 11.15
CA VAL A 69 -14.03 -3.92 10.66
C VAL A 69 -13.48 -4.85 11.73
N ASN A 70 -13.33 -6.13 11.39
CA ASN A 70 -12.67 -7.09 12.26
C ASN A 70 -11.25 -7.32 11.75
N PHE A 71 -10.27 -6.74 12.46
CA PHE A 71 -8.86 -6.86 12.09
C PHE A 71 -8.34 -8.30 12.09
N LEU A 72 -8.99 -9.23 12.80
CA LEU A 72 -8.62 -10.64 12.75
C LEU A 72 -8.86 -11.25 11.37
N ASP A 73 -9.87 -10.78 10.65
CA ASP A 73 -10.18 -11.23 9.29
C ASP A 73 -9.17 -10.68 8.26
N MET A 74 -8.36 -9.69 8.66
CA MET A 74 -7.29 -9.12 7.84
C MET A 74 -5.92 -9.80 8.07
N VAL A 75 -5.80 -10.70 9.06
CA VAL A 75 -4.54 -11.40 9.33
C VAL A 75 -4.31 -12.48 8.29
N GLY A 76 -3.14 -12.45 7.63
CA GLY A 76 -2.76 -13.47 6.64
C GLY A 76 -3.51 -13.37 5.31
N ASN A 77 -4.10 -12.20 5.00
CA ASN A 77 -4.85 -11.96 3.76
C ASN A 77 -3.96 -11.57 2.56
N LEU A 78 -2.65 -11.41 2.77
CA LEU A 78 -1.68 -11.11 1.71
C LEU A 78 -1.00 -12.38 1.22
N GLN A 79 -0.76 -12.42 -0.08
CA GLN A 79 0.02 -13.46 -0.75
C GLN A 79 1.15 -12.82 -1.55
N GLY A 80 2.13 -13.62 -1.97
CA GLY A 80 3.28 -13.17 -2.75
C GLY A 80 4.60 -13.21 -1.99
N ASP A 81 5.62 -12.56 -2.56
CA ASP A 81 6.99 -12.55 -2.08
C ASP A 81 7.72 -11.25 -2.47
N SER A 82 8.92 -11.04 -1.92
CA SER A 82 9.68 -9.81 -2.13
C SER A 82 10.12 -9.57 -3.58
N GLY A 83 10.21 -10.60 -4.42
CA GLY A 83 10.65 -10.49 -5.82
C GLY A 83 9.52 -10.14 -6.78
N ARG A 84 8.27 -10.47 -6.42
CA ARG A 84 7.09 -10.29 -7.29
C ARG A 84 6.05 -9.32 -6.72
N GLY A 85 6.21 -8.91 -5.46
CA GLY A 85 5.29 -8.05 -4.75
C GLY A 85 4.23 -8.83 -3.96
N TYR A 86 3.63 -8.15 -2.99
CA TYR A 86 2.53 -8.69 -2.19
C TYR A 86 1.20 -8.20 -2.75
N TYR A 87 0.22 -9.09 -2.86
CA TYR A 87 -1.11 -8.77 -3.37
C TYR A 87 -2.21 -9.22 -2.40
N ILE A 88 -3.36 -8.58 -2.53
CA ILE A 88 -4.61 -8.91 -1.84
C ILE A 88 -5.68 -9.27 -2.87
N GLU A 89 -6.56 -10.23 -2.56
CA GLU A 89 -7.73 -10.51 -3.39
C GLU A 89 -8.77 -9.40 -3.20
N MET A 90 -9.35 -8.87 -4.29
CA MET A 90 -10.40 -7.86 -4.30
C MET A 90 -11.56 -8.24 -5.22
N SER A 91 -12.80 -7.99 -4.78
CA SER A 91 -14.01 -8.13 -5.61
C SER A 91 -14.37 -6.77 -6.23
N VAL A 92 -14.44 -6.70 -7.55
CA VAL A 92 -14.72 -5.46 -8.31
C VAL A 92 -15.94 -5.67 -9.22
N GLY A 93 -16.81 -4.67 -9.35
CA GLY A 93 -18.00 -4.73 -10.22
C GLY A 93 -19.25 -5.31 -9.55
N THR A 94 -20.31 -5.52 -10.34
CA THR A 94 -21.57 -6.13 -9.88
C THR A 94 -22.17 -6.95 -11.03
N PRO A 95 -22.17 -8.30 -10.97
CA PRO A 95 -21.69 -9.13 -9.86
C PRO A 95 -20.17 -9.01 -9.61
N GLY A 96 -19.73 -9.25 -8.38
CA GLY A 96 -18.34 -9.03 -7.99
C GLY A 96 -17.37 -10.02 -8.65
N GLN A 97 -16.36 -9.50 -9.36
CA GLN A 97 -15.29 -10.26 -10.00
C GLN A 97 -14.02 -10.24 -9.13
N LYS A 98 -13.52 -11.43 -8.78
CA LYS A 98 -12.35 -11.59 -7.90
C LYS A 98 -11.02 -11.42 -8.66
N LEU A 99 -10.19 -10.50 -8.22
CA LEU A 99 -8.90 -10.14 -8.82
C LEU A 99 -7.81 -10.03 -7.74
N ASN A 100 -6.58 -10.41 -8.09
CA ASN A 100 -5.41 -10.22 -7.23
C ASN A 100 -4.77 -8.86 -7.52
N ILE A 101 -4.72 -7.99 -6.53
CA ILE A 101 -4.26 -6.61 -6.69
C ILE A 101 -2.99 -6.36 -5.89
N LEU A 102 -1.96 -5.86 -6.56
CA LEU A 102 -0.68 -5.48 -5.96
C LEU A 102 -0.87 -4.35 -4.94
N LEU A 103 -0.28 -4.51 -3.75
CA LEU A 103 -0.15 -3.43 -2.79
C LEU A 103 1.07 -2.57 -3.16
N ASP A 104 0.78 -1.39 -3.72
CA ASP A 104 1.79 -0.41 -4.09
C ASP A 104 1.56 0.91 -3.33
N THR A 105 2.38 1.17 -2.30
CA THR A 105 2.34 2.41 -1.53
C THR A 105 3.10 3.56 -2.21
N GLY A 106 3.76 3.29 -3.34
CA GLY A 106 4.48 4.26 -4.16
C GLY A 106 3.61 4.96 -5.21
N SER A 107 2.33 4.59 -5.32
CA SER A 107 1.37 5.19 -6.25
C SER A 107 0.02 5.50 -5.57
N SER A 108 -0.92 6.09 -6.31
CA SER A 108 -2.24 6.48 -5.78
C SER A 108 -3.38 6.12 -6.74
N ASN A 109 -3.09 5.27 -7.73
CA ASN A 109 -4.06 4.79 -8.69
C ASN A 109 -4.48 3.37 -8.33
N PHE A 110 -5.78 3.10 -8.44
CA PHE A 110 -6.29 1.74 -8.51
C PHE A 110 -6.38 1.34 -9.99
N ALA A 111 -5.50 0.45 -10.44
CA ALA A 111 -5.42 0.01 -11.82
C ALA A 111 -5.55 -1.51 -11.92
N ILE A 112 -6.39 -1.98 -12.85
CA ILE A 112 -6.65 -3.40 -13.10
C ILE A 112 -6.54 -3.67 -14.60
N ALA A 113 -6.08 -4.87 -14.95
CA ALA A 113 -6.15 -5.31 -16.34
C ALA A 113 -7.61 -5.46 -16.76
N ALA A 114 -7.97 -4.92 -17.92
CA ALA A 114 -9.32 -5.00 -18.49
C ALA A 114 -9.32 -5.68 -19.88
N ALA A 115 -8.27 -6.43 -20.19
CA ALA A 115 -8.12 -7.19 -21.42
C ALA A 115 -7.22 -8.42 -21.20
N PRO A 116 -7.31 -9.46 -22.05
CA PRO A 116 -6.44 -10.62 -21.99
C PRO A 116 -4.96 -10.25 -22.15
N HIS A 117 -4.09 -10.88 -21.34
CA HIS A 117 -2.64 -10.76 -21.46
C HIS A 117 -1.96 -12.10 -21.11
N PRO A 118 -0.87 -12.52 -21.79
CA PRO A 118 -0.23 -13.83 -21.56
C PRO A 118 0.23 -14.09 -20.13
N ASP A 119 0.62 -13.04 -19.41
CA ASP A 119 1.16 -13.15 -18.05
C ASP A 119 0.11 -13.14 -16.93
N ILE A 120 -1.18 -13.01 -17.26
CA ILE A 120 -2.28 -13.00 -16.28
C ILE A 120 -3.30 -14.07 -16.61
N THR A 121 -3.87 -14.66 -15.57
CA THR A 121 -4.91 -15.71 -15.72
C THR A 121 -6.33 -15.15 -15.71
N ARG A 122 -6.51 -13.91 -15.27
CA ARG A 122 -7.80 -13.23 -15.11
C ARG A 122 -7.61 -11.72 -15.34
N TYR A 123 -8.64 -11.08 -15.86
CA TYR A 123 -8.76 -9.63 -16.02
C TYR A 123 -10.20 -9.22 -15.65
N PHE A 124 -10.42 -7.92 -15.42
CA PHE A 124 -11.76 -7.39 -15.19
C PHE A 124 -12.51 -7.29 -16.51
N ASP A 125 -13.60 -8.05 -16.63
CA ASP A 125 -14.49 -7.96 -17.77
C ASP A 125 -15.52 -6.85 -17.53
N THR A 126 -15.50 -5.81 -18.35
CA THR A 126 -16.42 -4.67 -18.19
C THR A 126 -17.85 -4.98 -18.60
N ASP A 127 -18.06 -6.08 -19.33
CA ASP A 127 -19.34 -6.43 -19.94
C ASP A 127 -20.13 -7.49 -19.12
N LEU A 128 -19.54 -7.96 -18.01
CA LEU A 128 -20.13 -8.91 -17.04
C LEU A 128 -20.94 -8.20 -15.95
#